data_AF-A0A8B8BZS2-F1
#
_entry.id   AF-A0A8B8BZS2-F1
#
_cell.length_a   1.000
_cell.length_b   1.000
_cell.length_c   1.000
_cell.angle_alpha   90.00
_cell.angle_beta   90.00
_cell.angle_gamma   90.00
#
_symmetry.space_group_name_H-M   'P 1'
#
loop_
_entity.id
_entity.type
_entity.pdbx_description
1 polymer ?
#
loop_
_entity_poly.entity_id
_entity_poly.type
_entity_poly.pdbx_seq_one_letter_code
_entity_poly.pdbx_strand_id
1 'polypeptide(L)'
;MAIAFVLSLVLVYASEIQAVCNLDGVSYSVGDTWVANDGCNLCTCYTHGLHCTQGDCTFPHRCHYHGKVYIEGDQFVASDGCNHCMCTLHGPACTEIACSDILTTPQPQPVGKRAVTTTSMPQTGGCHYNGVTYWAGDSFRATDGCNTCYCSAHGGAMCTEMFCPHMLLCHYNGTDHKPGSSYPSTDGCNTCTCSESGFTSCTEMACNKVCTYNGQMHVMGERFNSVDGCNTCLCHNDGSYTCTTEPCMSKVCDYYGKAYNVGEGFPADDGCNRCFCAAGGVVACTKMYCPPTTKAAP
;
A
#
# COMPACT_ATOMS: atom_id res chain seq x y z
N MET A 1 -72.37 -17.22 -12.00
CA MET A 1 -71.33 -18.15 -12.48
C MET A 1 -70.50 -17.48 -13.57
N ALA A 2 -69.58 -16.57 -13.22
CA ALA A 2 -68.76 -15.88 -14.24
C ALA A 2 -67.49 -15.23 -13.66
N ILE A 3 -66.97 -15.70 -12.52
CA ILE A 3 -65.76 -15.10 -11.89
C ILE A 3 -64.69 -16.16 -11.54
N ALA A 4 -64.97 -17.45 -11.75
CA ALA A 4 -64.05 -18.53 -11.37
C ALA A 4 -63.14 -19.05 -12.51
N PHE A 5 -63.34 -18.61 -13.76
CA PHE A 5 -62.60 -19.17 -14.92
C PHE A 5 -61.46 -18.30 -15.46
N VAL A 6 -61.28 -17.08 -14.95
CA VAL A 6 -60.19 -16.19 -15.40
C VAL A 6 -58.94 -16.30 -14.51
N LEU A 7 -59.05 -16.86 -13.31
CA LEU A 7 -57.88 -17.07 -12.44
C LEU A 7 -57.06 -18.33 -12.75
N SER A 8 -57.60 -19.27 -13.53
CA SER A 8 -56.90 -20.51 -13.90
C SER A 8 -56.12 -20.43 -15.23
N LEU A 9 -56.15 -19.28 -15.91
CA LEU A 9 -55.41 -19.05 -17.17
C LEU A 9 -54.27 -18.02 -17.04
N VAL A 10 -54.08 -17.41 -15.86
CA VAL A 10 -52.99 -16.43 -15.61
C VAL A 10 -51.82 -17.05 -14.81
N LEU A 11 -51.93 -18.30 -14.37
CA LEU A 11 -50.84 -19.04 -13.68
C LEU A 11 -50.13 -20.07 -14.58
N VAL A 12 -50.17 -19.87 -15.89
CA VAL A 12 -49.31 -20.54 -16.89
C VAL A 12 -49.13 -19.47 -17.97
N TYR A 13 -48.05 -18.68 -18.12
CA TYR A 13 -46.63 -18.93 -18.01
C TYR A 13 -45.95 -17.61 -17.62
N ALA A 14 -45.78 -17.35 -16.33
CA ALA A 14 -44.61 -16.58 -15.89
C ALA A 14 -43.53 -17.60 -15.52
N SER A 15 -43.22 -18.52 -16.44
CA SER A 15 -41.88 -19.08 -16.43
C SER A 15 -41.01 -17.91 -16.85
N GLU A 16 -40.45 -17.20 -15.86
CA GLU A 16 -39.17 -16.56 -16.09
C GLU A 16 -38.29 -17.68 -16.65
N ILE A 17 -38.12 -17.70 -17.96
CA ILE A 17 -37.10 -18.50 -18.59
C ILE A 17 -35.83 -17.80 -18.11
N GLN A 18 -35.36 -18.14 -16.90
CA GLN A 18 -33.98 -17.93 -16.55
C GLN A 18 -33.24 -18.59 -17.70
N ALA A 19 -32.59 -17.78 -18.53
CA ALA A 19 -31.82 -18.31 -19.63
C ALA A 19 -30.68 -19.11 -18.99
N VAL A 20 -30.85 -20.42 -18.92
CA VAL A 20 -29.90 -21.33 -18.32
C VAL A 20 -29.08 -21.93 -19.46
N CYS A 21 -27.77 -21.81 -19.37
CA CYS A 21 -26.86 -22.49 -20.28
C CYS A 21 -26.63 -23.92 -19.76
N ASN A 22 -26.73 -24.92 -20.64
CA ASN A 22 -26.43 -26.30 -20.29
C ASN A 22 -25.16 -26.76 -21.02
N LEU A 23 -24.18 -27.27 -20.27
CA LEU A 23 -22.95 -27.87 -20.80
C LEU A 23 -22.67 -29.17 -20.05
N ASP A 24 -22.55 -30.28 -20.78
CA ASP A 24 -22.28 -31.63 -20.24
C ASP A 24 -23.18 -32.07 -19.07
N GLY A 25 -24.46 -31.65 -19.09
CA GLY A 25 -25.44 -31.99 -18.06
C GLY A 25 -25.42 -31.11 -16.80
N VAL A 26 -24.58 -30.06 -16.79
CA VAL A 26 -24.55 -29.03 -15.74
C VAL A 26 -25.25 -27.77 -16.24
N SER A 27 -26.08 -27.18 -15.37
CA SER A 27 -26.87 -25.97 -15.63
C SER A 27 -26.21 -24.74 -15.00
N TYR A 28 -26.06 -23.68 -15.79
CA TYR A 28 -25.44 -22.40 -15.40
C TYR A 28 -26.40 -21.24 -15.60
N SER A 29 -26.42 -20.30 -14.65
CA SER A 29 -27.22 -19.08 -14.69
C SER A 29 -26.57 -18.02 -15.57
N VAL A 30 -27.37 -17.12 -16.17
CA VAL A 30 -26.83 -15.95 -16.88
C VAL A 30 -25.89 -15.15 -15.96
N GLY A 31 -24.69 -14.87 -16.45
CA GLY A 31 -23.62 -14.18 -15.72
C GLY A 31 -22.57 -15.12 -15.12
N ASP A 32 -22.88 -16.42 -15.00
CA ASP A 32 -21.90 -17.40 -14.55
C ASP A 32 -20.74 -17.48 -15.55
N THR A 33 -19.53 -17.56 -15.00
CA THR A 33 -18.30 -17.77 -15.76
C THR A 33 -17.52 -18.91 -15.13
N TRP A 34 -17.10 -19.88 -15.94
CA TRP A 34 -16.42 -21.09 -15.48
C TRP A 34 -15.42 -21.59 -16.51
N VAL A 35 -14.45 -22.39 -16.04
CA VAL A 35 -13.51 -23.10 -16.91
C VAL A 35 -14.18 -24.39 -17.40
N ALA A 36 -14.17 -24.63 -18.71
CA ALA A 36 -14.74 -25.82 -19.32
C ALA A 36 -14.02 -27.11 -18.87
N ASN A 37 -14.64 -28.27 -19.15
CA ASN A 37 -14.09 -29.58 -18.79
C ASN A 37 -12.73 -29.90 -19.46
N ASP A 38 -12.36 -29.14 -20.50
CA ASP A 38 -11.02 -29.17 -21.10
C ASP A 38 -9.93 -28.48 -20.25
N GLY A 39 -10.31 -27.75 -19.20
CA GLY A 39 -9.41 -27.09 -18.26
C GLY A 39 -8.79 -25.79 -18.76
N CYS A 40 -9.20 -25.27 -19.92
CA CYS A 40 -8.54 -24.15 -20.58
C CYS A 40 -9.52 -23.10 -21.14
N ASN A 41 -10.64 -23.52 -21.74
CA ASN A 41 -11.59 -22.56 -22.29
C ASN A 41 -12.43 -21.93 -21.17
N LEU A 42 -12.54 -20.60 -21.19
CA LEU A 42 -13.43 -19.87 -20.31
C LEU A 42 -14.81 -19.75 -20.97
N CYS A 43 -15.83 -20.28 -20.31
CA CYS A 43 -17.21 -20.20 -20.73
C CYS A 43 -17.96 -19.18 -19.88
N THR A 44 -18.79 -18.39 -20.54
CA THR A 44 -19.73 -17.46 -19.89
C THR A 44 -21.13 -17.72 -20.40
N CYS A 45 -22.10 -17.76 -19.48
CA CYS A 45 -23.50 -17.87 -19.84
C CYS A 45 -24.11 -16.48 -20.04
N TYR A 46 -24.57 -16.18 -21.27
CA TYR A 46 -25.29 -14.96 -21.58
C TYR A 46 -26.79 -15.21 -21.75
N THR A 47 -27.57 -14.14 -21.74
CA THR A 47 -29.02 -14.19 -22.03
C THR A 47 -29.34 -14.79 -23.41
N HIS A 48 -28.37 -14.78 -24.33
CA HIS A 48 -28.48 -15.29 -25.69
C HIS A 48 -27.73 -16.62 -25.91
N GLY A 49 -27.20 -17.24 -24.84
CA GLY A 49 -26.61 -18.57 -24.88
C GLY A 49 -25.21 -18.68 -24.29
N LEU A 50 -24.65 -19.89 -24.40
CA LEU A 50 -23.31 -20.23 -23.97
C LEU A 50 -22.28 -19.64 -24.93
N HIS A 51 -21.29 -18.91 -24.42
CA HIS A 51 -20.15 -18.47 -25.20
C HIS A 51 -18.86 -18.89 -24.50
N CYS A 52 -18.08 -19.74 -25.16
CA CYS A 52 -16.77 -20.14 -24.68
C CYS A 52 -15.70 -19.53 -25.56
N THR A 53 -14.57 -19.15 -24.96
CA THR A 53 -13.36 -18.84 -25.74
C THR A 53 -12.99 -20.05 -26.57
N GLN A 54 -12.51 -19.85 -27.79
CA GLN A 54 -11.97 -20.94 -28.62
C GLN A 54 -10.44 -20.81 -28.65
N GLY A 55 -9.81 -21.36 -27.61
CA GLY A 55 -8.36 -21.50 -27.53
C GLY A 55 -7.90 -22.86 -28.05
N ASP A 56 -6.67 -22.95 -28.53
CA ASP A 56 -6.00 -24.24 -28.72
C ASP A 56 -5.62 -24.79 -27.32
N CYS A 57 -6.49 -25.63 -26.76
CA CYS A 57 -6.39 -26.16 -25.40
C CYS A 57 -5.33 -27.24 -25.25
N THR A 58 -4.09 -26.83 -25.47
CA THR A 58 -2.90 -27.56 -25.03
C THR A 58 -2.46 -27.10 -23.65
N PHE A 59 -3.37 -26.57 -22.81
CA PHE A 59 -3.06 -26.23 -21.43
C PHE A 59 -3.95 -26.95 -20.40
N PRO A 60 -3.37 -27.42 -19.28
CA PRO A 60 -1.95 -27.29 -18.97
C PRO A 60 -1.12 -28.24 -19.84
N HIS A 61 0.01 -27.77 -20.41
CA HIS A 61 0.78 -28.55 -21.38
C HIS A 61 1.15 -29.89 -20.77
N ARG A 62 0.86 -30.98 -21.51
CA ARG A 62 1.12 -32.34 -21.02
C ARG A 62 2.33 -32.94 -21.70
N CYS A 63 3.32 -33.33 -20.91
CA CYS A 63 4.47 -34.08 -21.38
C CYS A 63 4.20 -35.57 -21.22
N HIS A 64 4.29 -36.30 -22.32
CA HIS A 64 4.30 -37.76 -22.30
C HIS A 64 5.74 -38.25 -22.17
N TYR A 65 6.05 -38.96 -21.09
CA TYR A 65 7.38 -39.51 -20.88
C TYR A 65 7.28 -40.95 -20.35
N HIS A 66 7.74 -41.91 -21.15
CA HIS A 66 7.69 -43.36 -20.87
C HIS A 66 6.33 -43.86 -20.36
N GLY A 67 5.25 -43.44 -21.02
CA GLY A 67 3.88 -43.87 -20.69
C GLY A 67 3.26 -43.19 -19.48
N LYS A 68 3.95 -42.25 -18.84
CA LYS A 68 3.42 -41.36 -17.81
C LYS A 68 3.09 -39.99 -18.41
N VAL A 69 2.09 -39.35 -17.85
CA VAL A 69 1.64 -38.01 -18.24
C VAL A 69 2.05 -37.04 -17.14
N TYR A 70 2.77 -35.99 -17.50
CA TYR A 70 3.19 -34.91 -16.62
C TYR A 70 2.57 -33.60 -17.10
N ILE A 71 2.28 -32.70 -16.19
CA ILE A 71 1.71 -31.38 -16.45
C ILE A 71 2.84 -30.35 -16.46
N GLU A 72 2.72 -29.28 -17.24
CA GLU A 72 3.70 -28.21 -17.32
C GLU A 72 4.14 -27.70 -15.94
N GLY A 73 5.46 -27.63 -15.74
CA GLY A 73 6.08 -27.32 -14.46
C GLY A 73 6.32 -28.55 -13.57
N ASP A 74 5.72 -29.71 -13.86
CA ASP A 74 6.00 -30.95 -13.12
C ASP A 74 7.46 -31.33 -13.27
N GLN A 75 8.08 -31.66 -12.13
CA GLN A 75 9.44 -32.17 -12.04
C GLN A 75 9.40 -33.66 -11.72
N PHE A 76 10.16 -34.46 -12.45
CA PHE A 76 10.20 -35.90 -12.27
C PHE A 76 11.57 -36.48 -12.60
N VAL A 77 11.87 -37.65 -12.03
CA VAL A 77 13.09 -38.40 -12.35
C VAL A 77 12.81 -39.29 -13.57
N ALA A 78 13.73 -39.26 -14.52
CA ALA A 78 13.76 -40.07 -15.72
C ALA A 78 13.72 -41.58 -15.41
N SER A 79 13.40 -42.37 -16.43
CA SER A 79 13.28 -43.83 -16.31
C SER A 79 14.61 -44.52 -15.98
N ASP A 80 15.73 -43.84 -16.22
CA ASP A 80 17.09 -44.24 -15.83
C ASP A 80 17.39 -44.02 -14.32
N GLY A 81 16.48 -43.38 -13.57
CA GLY A 81 16.62 -43.15 -12.14
C GLY A 81 17.62 -42.06 -11.75
N CYS A 82 18.16 -41.32 -12.72
CA CYS A 82 19.25 -40.37 -12.54
C CYS A 82 18.92 -39.00 -13.13
N ASN A 83 18.41 -38.97 -14.36
CA ASN A 83 18.17 -37.72 -15.04
C ASN A 83 16.95 -37.03 -14.46
N HIS A 84 17.04 -35.73 -14.26
CA HIS A 84 15.94 -34.92 -13.77
C HIS A 84 15.27 -34.24 -14.95
N CYS A 85 13.95 -34.37 -15.03
CA CYS A 85 13.14 -33.84 -16.11
C CYS A 85 12.16 -32.81 -15.58
N MET A 86 11.87 -31.80 -16.40
CA MET A 86 10.78 -30.86 -16.19
C MET A 86 9.85 -30.91 -17.40
N CYS A 87 8.55 -30.92 -17.17
CA CYS A 87 7.60 -30.75 -18.25
C CYS A 87 7.54 -29.28 -18.67
N THR A 88 7.86 -29.01 -19.94
CA THR A 88 7.84 -27.66 -20.53
C THR A 88 6.80 -27.56 -21.63
N LEU A 89 6.54 -26.34 -22.12
CA LEU A 89 5.78 -26.09 -23.35
C LEU A 89 6.25 -26.92 -24.57
N HIS A 90 7.52 -27.31 -24.61
CA HIS A 90 8.13 -28.06 -25.74
C HIS A 90 8.28 -29.56 -25.44
N GLY A 91 7.67 -30.07 -24.36
CA GLY A 91 7.79 -31.45 -23.93
C GLY A 91 8.75 -31.66 -22.74
N PRO A 92 9.07 -32.92 -22.39
CA PRO A 92 9.92 -33.24 -21.26
C PRO A 92 11.37 -32.83 -21.56
N ALA A 93 11.87 -31.83 -20.83
CA ALA A 93 13.27 -31.42 -20.87
C ALA A 93 14.02 -32.12 -19.74
N CYS A 94 14.87 -33.08 -20.08
CA CYS A 94 15.64 -33.87 -19.12
C CYS A 94 17.11 -33.44 -19.14
N THR A 95 17.79 -33.61 -18.00
CA THR A 95 19.26 -33.58 -17.97
C THR A 95 19.83 -34.75 -18.78
N GLU A 96 21.07 -34.62 -19.27
CA GLU A 96 21.81 -35.69 -19.96
C GLU A 96 23.05 -36.11 -19.16
N ILE A 97 22.81 -36.57 -17.93
CA ILE A 97 23.83 -37.08 -17.01
C ILE A 97 24.10 -38.55 -17.37
N ALA A 98 25.38 -38.93 -17.43
CA ALA A 98 25.78 -40.32 -17.58
C ALA A 98 25.47 -41.11 -16.29
N CYS A 99 24.41 -41.92 -16.30
CA CYS A 99 23.88 -42.59 -15.11
C CYS A 99 24.75 -43.74 -14.57
N SER A 100 25.83 -44.10 -15.26
CA SER A 100 26.75 -45.21 -14.92
C SER A 100 27.46 -45.05 -13.58
N ASP A 101 27.48 -43.84 -13.01
CA ASP A 101 28.19 -43.52 -11.76
C ASP A 101 27.30 -43.65 -10.50
N ILE A 102 26.05 -44.12 -10.61
CA ILE A 102 25.06 -44.08 -9.50
C ILE A 102 24.83 -45.43 -8.80
N LEU A 103 25.52 -46.52 -9.17
CA LEU A 103 25.42 -47.80 -8.44
C LEU A 103 25.98 -47.78 -6.99
N THR A 104 26.38 -46.62 -6.46
CA THR A 104 26.92 -46.52 -5.09
C THR A 104 26.29 -45.42 -4.20
N THR A 105 25.24 -44.74 -4.63
CA THR A 105 24.60 -43.67 -3.82
C THR A 105 23.18 -44.03 -3.36
N PRO A 106 22.85 -44.02 -2.05
CA PRO A 106 21.51 -44.29 -1.56
C PRO A 106 20.55 -43.11 -1.82
N GLN A 107 19.24 -43.43 -1.98
CA GLN A 107 18.16 -42.47 -2.27
C GLN A 107 18.10 -41.29 -1.27
N PRO A 108 17.79 -40.06 -1.72
CA PRO A 108 17.68 -38.91 -0.83
C PRO A 108 16.39 -38.94 -0.01
N GLN A 109 16.53 -38.88 1.33
CA GLN A 109 15.45 -38.52 2.25
C GLN A 109 15.39 -36.99 2.43
N PRO A 110 14.20 -36.42 2.72
CA PRO A 110 14.02 -34.99 2.82
C PRO A 110 14.54 -34.50 4.17
N VAL A 111 15.72 -33.88 4.24
CA VAL A 111 16.11 -33.11 5.44
C VAL A 111 16.93 -31.87 5.05
N GLY A 112 16.56 -30.78 5.72
CA GLY A 112 17.07 -29.43 5.52
C GLY A 112 18.57 -29.24 5.69
N LYS A 113 18.98 -28.08 5.19
CA LYS A 113 20.25 -27.35 5.41
C LYS A 113 21.27 -28.13 6.22
N ARG A 114 22.23 -28.79 5.57
CA ARG A 114 23.38 -29.38 6.26
C ARG A 114 24.69 -28.80 5.75
N ALA A 115 25.53 -28.51 6.74
CA ALA A 115 26.85 -27.92 6.64
C ALA A 115 27.85 -28.78 5.85
N VAL A 116 28.75 -28.04 5.21
CA VAL A 116 29.87 -28.49 4.38
C VAL A 116 30.73 -29.53 5.10
N THR A 117 31.00 -30.65 4.44
CA THR A 117 32.17 -31.48 4.72
C THR A 117 32.96 -31.64 3.43
N THR A 118 34.21 -31.23 3.52
CA THR A 118 35.25 -31.20 2.50
C THR A 118 35.60 -32.59 1.98
N THR A 119 35.30 -32.86 0.70
CA THR A 119 36.12 -33.74 -0.13
C THR A 119 35.98 -33.31 -1.58
N SER A 120 37.12 -33.02 -2.20
CA SER A 120 37.26 -32.40 -3.52
C SER A 120 36.89 -33.35 -4.65
N MET A 121 35.80 -33.06 -5.36
CA MET A 121 35.70 -33.23 -6.80
C MET A 121 35.28 -31.88 -7.41
N PRO A 122 35.89 -31.42 -8.50
CA PRO A 122 35.55 -30.13 -9.08
C PRO A 122 34.17 -30.25 -9.73
N GLN A 123 33.14 -29.76 -9.03
CA GLN A 123 31.81 -29.56 -9.60
C GLN A 123 31.93 -28.46 -10.66
N THR A 124 32.30 -28.82 -11.88
CA THR A 124 32.32 -27.91 -13.03
C THR A 124 30.89 -27.81 -13.55
N GLY A 125 30.10 -26.95 -12.93
CA GLY A 125 28.72 -26.70 -13.35
C GLY A 125 27.96 -25.91 -12.30
N GLY A 126 27.54 -24.71 -12.66
CA GLY A 126 26.78 -23.81 -11.81
C GLY A 126 26.30 -22.63 -12.64
N CYS A 127 25.24 -21.99 -12.18
CA CYS A 127 24.62 -20.87 -12.86
C CYS A 127 24.87 -19.59 -12.07
N HIS A 128 25.00 -18.49 -12.80
CA HIS A 128 25.01 -17.16 -12.22
C HIS A 128 23.64 -16.53 -12.40
N TYR A 129 23.03 -16.11 -11.28
CA TYR A 129 21.74 -15.44 -11.30
C TYR A 129 21.77 -14.22 -10.37
N ASN A 130 21.53 -13.04 -10.94
CA ASN A 130 21.57 -11.74 -10.26
C ASN A 130 22.80 -11.53 -9.35
N GLY A 131 23.99 -11.86 -9.85
CA GLY A 131 25.25 -11.70 -9.12
C GLY A 131 25.54 -12.77 -8.06
N VAL A 132 24.63 -13.74 -7.86
CA VAL A 132 24.83 -14.89 -6.97
C VAL A 132 25.18 -16.12 -7.80
N THR A 133 26.08 -16.96 -7.28
CA THR A 133 26.47 -18.23 -7.92
C THR A 133 25.72 -19.37 -7.23
N TYR A 134 25.06 -20.19 -8.02
CA TYR A 134 24.33 -21.37 -7.57
C TYR A 134 24.96 -22.63 -8.18
N TRP A 135 24.88 -23.73 -7.45
CA TRP A 135 25.37 -25.02 -7.91
C TRP A 135 24.34 -25.70 -8.79
N ALA A 136 24.79 -26.50 -9.76
CA ALA A 136 23.90 -27.34 -10.54
C ALA A 136 22.98 -28.18 -9.62
N GLY A 137 21.68 -28.14 -9.87
CA GLY A 137 20.68 -28.79 -9.01
C GLY A 137 20.02 -27.88 -7.98
N ASP A 138 20.57 -26.69 -7.70
CA ASP A 138 19.99 -25.76 -6.73
C ASP A 138 18.62 -25.26 -7.19
N SER A 139 17.68 -25.22 -6.25
CA SER A 139 16.42 -24.46 -6.38
C SER A 139 16.47 -23.24 -5.46
N PHE A 140 16.14 -22.07 -6.01
CA PHE A 140 16.23 -20.79 -5.29
C PHE A 140 15.11 -19.82 -5.71
N ARG A 141 14.88 -18.79 -4.89
CA ARG A 141 13.86 -17.76 -5.19
C ARG A 141 14.40 -16.77 -6.21
N ALA A 142 13.61 -16.47 -7.23
CA ALA A 142 13.89 -15.41 -8.20
C ALA A 142 13.94 -14.03 -7.52
N THR A 143 14.53 -13.04 -8.19
CA THR A 143 14.62 -11.66 -7.69
C THR A 143 13.27 -10.97 -7.57
N ASP A 144 12.31 -11.39 -8.39
CA ASP A 144 10.93 -10.94 -8.26
C ASP A 144 10.26 -11.46 -6.98
N GLY A 145 10.89 -12.35 -6.20
CA GLY A 145 10.34 -12.78 -4.92
C GLY A 145 9.06 -13.62 -5.01
N CYS A 146 8.61 -14.04 -6.19
CA CYS A 146 7.50 -14.97 -6.37
C CYS A 146 7.88 -16.23 -7.17
N ASN A 147 8.70 -16.07 -8.22
CA ASN A 147 9.13 -17.14 -9.07
C ASN A 147 10.21 -17.99 -8.40
N THR A 148 10.27 -19.26 -8.79
CA THR A 148 11.30 -20.20 -8.34
C THR A 148 12.19 -20.53 -9.51
N CYS A 149 13.49 -20.45 -9.30
CA CYS A 149 14.50 -20.78 -10.28
C CYS A 149 15.18 -22.10 -9.95
N TYR A 150 15.65 -22.77 -10.99
CA TYR A 150 16.46 -23.97 -10.93
C TYR A 150 17.77 -23.76 -11.68
N CYS A 151 18.86 -24.21 -11.08
CA CYS A 151 20.18 -24.09 -11.64
C CYS A 151 20.56 -25.31 -12.50
N SER A 152 20.65 -25.12 -13.81
CA SER A 152 21.04 -26.18 -14.73
C SER A 152 22.54 -26.49 -14.63
N ALA A 153 22.90 -27.76 -14.84
CA ALA A 153 24.29 -28.20 -14.98
C ALA A 153 25.04 -27.51 -16.13
N HIS A 154 24.33 -26.96 -17.11
CA HIS A 154 24.89 -26.21 -18.24
C HIS A 154 25.05 -24.70 -17.95
N GLY A 155 24.79 -24.26 -16.71
CA GLY A 155 25.04 -22.90 -16.24
C GLY A 155 23.90 -21.89 -16.46
N GLY A 156 22.75 -22.32 -16.97
CA GLY A 156 21.54 -21.50 -17.06
C GLY A 156 20.68 -21.58 -15.80
N ALA A 157 20.14 -20.45 -15.35
CA ALA A 157 19.07 -20.40 -14.36
C ALA A 157 17.71 -20.40 -15.09
N MET A 158 16.88 -21.41 -14.84
CA MET A 158 15.56 -21.57 -15.44
C MET A 158 14.51 -21.24 -14.37
N CYS A 159 13.73 -20.19 -14.57
CA CYS A 159 12.75 -19.74 -13.59
C CYS A 159 11.32 -20.03 -14.05
N THR A 160 10.42 -20.27 -13.11
CA THR A 160 8.99 -20.21 -13.38
C THR A 160 8.62 -18.82 -13.89
N GLU A 161 7.55 -18.71 -14.67
CA GLU A 161 6.97 -17.44 -15.09
C GLU A 161 5.56 -17.27 -14.51
N MET A 162 5.43 -17.47 -13.20
CA MET A 162 4.19 -17.15 -12.50
C MET A 162 4.06 -15.63 -12.34
N PHE A 163 2.83 -15.17 -12.53
CA PHE A 163 2.46 -13.79 -12.25
C PHE A 163 2.67 -13.48 -10.76
N CYS A 164 3.49 -12.49 -10.45
CA CYS A 164 3.76 -12.06 -9.08
C CYS A 164 2.70 -11.06 -8.60
N PRO A 165 1.81 -11.42 -7.65
CA PRO A 165 0.69 -10.54 -7.27
C PRO A 165 1.14 -9.24 -6.61
N HIS A 166 2.32 -9.20 -5.99
CA HIS A 166 2.83 -7.95 -5.42
C HIS A 166 3.26 -6.94 -6.48
N MET A 167 3.45 -7.34 -7.74
CA MET A 167 3.74 -6.42 -8.85
C MET A 167 2.52 -5.55 -9.20
N LEU A 168 1.34 -5.89 -8.67
CA LEU A 168 0.13 -5.06 -8.72
C LEU A 168 0.08 -4.04 -7.59
N LEU A 169 0.98 -4.10 -6.61
CA LEU A 169 0.99 -3.12 -5.54
C LEU A 169 1.52 -1.80 -6.07
N CYS A 170 0.84 -0.73 -5.70
CA CYS A 170 1.31 0.62 -5.94
C CYS A 170 2.26 1.03 -4.82
N HIS A 171 3.55 1.11 -5.13
CA HIS A 171 4.55 1.65 -4.19
C HIS A 171 4.50 3.19 -4.21
N TYR A 172 3.94 3.80 -3.17
CA TYR A 172 3.82 5.25 -3.04
C TYR A 172 4.35 5.71 -1.67
N ASN A 173 5.24 6.71 -1.68
CA ASN A 173 5.84 7.28 -0.47
C ASN A 173 6.40 6.24 0.54
N GLY A 174 7.03 5.17 0.03
CA GLY A 174 7.61 4.10 0.85
C GLY A 174 6.61 3.10 1.43
N THR A 175 5.34 3.14 1.00
CA THR A 175 4.29 2.21 1.41
C THR A 175 3.69 1.51 0.20
N ASP A 176 3.38 0.23 0.34
CA ASP A 176 2.70 -0.56 -0.69
C ASP A 176 1.18 -0.51 -0.51
N HIS A 177 0.48 -0.13 -1.57
CA HIS A 177 -0.97 -0.02 -1.61
C HIS A 177 -1.59 -1.08 -2.52
N LYS A 178 -2.68 -1.70 -2.08
CA LYS A 178 -3.37 -2.74 -2.84
C LYS A 178 -4.14 -2.14 -4.03
N PRO A 179 -4.31 -2.90 -5.13
CA PRO A 179 -5.27 -2.57 -6.18
C PRO A 179 -6.64 -2.15 -5.64
N GLY A 180 -7.22 -1.11 -6.25
CA GLY A 180 -8.52 -0.56 -5.87
C GLY A 180 -8.50 0.33 -4.61
N SER A 181 -7.39 0.42 -3.88
CA SER A 181 -7.30 1.26 -2.69
C SER A 181 -7.11 2.74 -3.03
N SER A 182 -7.66 3.62 -2.18
CA SER A 182 -7.42 5.07 -2.20
C SER A 182 -6.72 5.52 -0.93
N TYR A 183 -5.80 6.48 -1.05
CA TYR A 183 -4.94 6.96 0.04
C TYR A 183 -4.53 8.44 -0.18
N PRO A 184 -4.17 9.19 0.89
CA PRO A 184 -3.78 10.59 0.76
C PRO A 184 -2.47 10.80 -0.02
N SER A 185 -2.41 11.86 -0.82
CA SER A 185 -1.18 12.34 -1.47
C SER A 185 -0.25 13.03 -0.46
N THR A 186 1.05 13.06 -0.76
CA THR A 186 2.06 13.76 0.03
C THR A 186 1.91 15.29 0.03
N ASP A 187 1.13 15.85 -0.90
CA ASP A 187 0.83 17.28 -0.95
C ASP A 187 -0.21 17.74 0.09
N GLY A 188 -0.81 16.80 0.84
CA GLY A 188 -1.72 17.09 1.93
C GLY A 188 -3.14 17.48 1.53
N CYS A 189 -3.49 17.46 0.24
CA CYS A 189 -4.87 17.74 -0.19
C CYS A 189 -5.39 16.78 -1.26
N ASN A 190 -4.53 16.22 -2.09
CA ASN A 190 -4.94 15.30 -3.14
C ASN A 190 -5.12 13.88 -2.60
N THR A 191 -5.88 13.08 -3.34
CA THR A 191 -6.09 11.66 -3.06
C THR A 191 -5.55 10.85 -4.22
N CYS A 192 -4.78 9.82 -3.91
CA CYS A 192 -4.25 8.85 -4.85
C CYS A 192 -5.07 7.56 -4.83
N THR A 193 -5.14 6.87 -5.96
CA THR A 193 -5.78 5.58 -6.11
C THR A 193 -4.84 4.63 -6.83
N CYS A 194 -4.76 3.39 -6.35
CA CYS A 194 -4.04 2.31 -7.01
C CYS A 194 -4.96 1.58 -8.00
N SER A 195 -4.60 1.55 -9.28
CA SER A 195 -5.38 0.82 -10.29
C SER A 195 -5.25 -0.70 -10.14
N GLU A 196 -6.16 -1.44 -10.77
CA GLU A 196 -6.07 -2.91 -10.92
C GLU A 196 -4.84 -3.38 -11.70
N SER A 197 -4.10 -2.46 -12.30
CA SER A 197 -2.87 -2.72 -13.05
C SER A 197 -1.61 -2.24 -12.33
N GLY A 198 -1.71 -1.82 -11.06
CA GLY A 198 -0.57 -1.38 -10.26
C GLY A 198 -0.06 0.03 -10.56
N PHE A 199 -0.87 0.88 -11.21
CA PHE A 199 -0.53 2.28 -11.46
C PHE A 199 -1.16 3.20 -10.43
N THR A 200 -0.35 4.10 -9.89
CA THR A 200 -0.84 5.17 -9.00
C THR A 200 -1.32 6.36 -9.82
N SER A 201 -2.52 6.85 -9.54
CA SER A 201 -3.04 8.10 -10.08
C SER A 201 -3.59 8.95 -8.95
N CYS A 202 -3.22 10.23 -8.91
CA CYS A 202 -3.69 11.16 -7.89
C CYS A 202 -4.57 12.25 -8.50
N THR A 203 -5.50 12.78 -7.72
CA THR A 203 -6.22 14.00 -8.10
C THR A 203 -5.21 15.15 -8.25
N GLU A 204 -5.51 16.09 -9.14
CA GLU A 204 -4.68 17.28 -9.37
C GLU A 204 -5.43 18.55 -8.94
N MET A 205 -5.90 18.57 -7.70
CA MET A 205 -6.41 19.79 -7.09
C MET A 205 -5.24 20.70 -6.73
N ALA A 206 -5.40 21.99 -6.98
CA ALA A 206 -4.47 22.98 -6.49
C ALA A 206 -4.53 23.01 -4.95
N CYS A 207 -3.56 22.37 -4.29
CA CYS A 207 -3.47 22.43 -2.84
C CYS A 207 -3.20 23.86 -2.40
N ASN A 208 -4.06 24.37 -1.52
CA ASN A 208 -3.81 25.64 -0.85
C ASN A 208 -2.49 25.52 -0.10
N LYS A 209 -1.49 26.29 -0.52
CA LYS A 209 -0.24 26.36 0.23
C LYS A 209 -0.54 26.94 1.60
N VAL A 210 0.00 26.29 2.62
CA VAL A 210 -0.21 26.64 4.02
C VAL A 210 1.10 27.11 4.63
N CYS A 211 1.00 28.05 5.55
CA CYS A 211 2.10 28.52 6.36
C CYS A 211 1.94 27.95 7.78
N THR A 212 3.03 27.50 8.39
CA THR A 212 3.01 27.06 9.79
C THR A 212 3.56 28.18 10.67
N TYR A 213 2.75 28.69 11.60
CA TYR A 213 3.14 29.71 12.57
C TYR A 213 2.78 29.24 13.98
N ASN A 214 3.78 29.18 14.87
CA ASN A 214 3.61 28.70 16.25
C ASN A 214 2.83 27.36 16.37
N GLY A 215 3.04 26.44 15.41
CA GLY A 215 2.38 25.13 15.36
C GLY A 215 0.95 25.15 14.79
N GLN A 216 0.40 26.32 14.44
CA GLN A 216 -0.89 26.44 13.73
C GLN A 216 -0.68 26.57 12.22
N MET A 217 -1.57 25.97 11.45
CA MET A 217 -1.57 26.04 9.98
C MET A 217 -2.52 27.14 9.52
N HIS A 218 -2.03 28.02 8.65
CA HIS A 218 -2.79 29.11 8.04
C HIS A 218 -2.81 28.94 6.53
N VAL A 219 -3.96 29.20 5.89
CA VAL A 219 -4.08 29.09 4.43
C VAL A 219 -3.48 30.30 3.73
N MET A 220 -3.02 30.10 2.48
CA MET A 220 -2.54 31.20 1.64
C MET A 220 -3.52 32.38 1.64
N GLY A 221 -2.99 33.58 1.86
CA GLY A 221 -3.75 34.84 1.91
C GLY A 221 -4.43 35.12 3.25
N GLU A 222 -4.40 34.19 4.20
CA GLU A 222 -4.95 34.39 5.54
C GLU A 222 -4.15 35.46 6.30
N ARG A 223 -4.88 36.35 6.99
CA ARG A 223 -4.34 37.28 7.98
C ARG A 223 -4.69 36.81 9.38
N PHE A 224 -3.69 36.69 10.25
CA PHE A 224 -3.85 36.16 11.62
C PHE A 224 -3.00 36.94 12.64
N ASN A 225 -3.34 36.86 13.92
CA ASN A 225 -2.62 37.58 14.98
C ASN A 225 -1.30 36.87 15.33
N SER A 226 -0.24 37.67 15.51
CA SER A 226 1.04 37.21 16.05
C SER A 226 0.92 36.82 17.53
N VAL A 227 1.82 35.96 18.01
CA VAL A 227 1.89 35.55 19.42
C VAL A 227 2.15 36.70 20.38
N ASP A 228 2.71 37.81 19.89
CA ASP A 228 2.92 39.03 20.66
C ASP A 228 1.60 39.79 20.95
N GLY A 229 0.48 39.40 20.34
CA GLY A 229 -0.85 39.97 20.58
C GLY A 229 -1.02 41.42 20.10
N CYS A 230 -0.08 41.94 19.30
CA CYS A 230 -0.14 43.29 18.75
C CYS A 230 0.11 43.32 17.23
N ASN A 231 0.92 42.41 16.71
CA ASN A 231 1.22 42.32 15.28
C ASN A 231 0.26 41.38 14.55
N THR A 232 0.13 41.58 13.24
CA THR A 232 -0.65 40.72 12.34
C THR A 232 0.27 40.11 11.30
N CYS A 233 0.08 38.84 10.99
CA CYS A 233 0.82 38.08 10.00
C CYS A 233 -0.04 37.78 8.76
N LEU A 234 0.60 37.63 7.61
CA LEU A 234 0.01 37.23 6.32
C LEU A 234 0.72 35.97 5.82
N CYS A 235 -0.04 34.94 5.44
CA CYS A 235 0.50 33.72 4.82
C CYS A 235 0.65 33.87 3.29
N HIS A 236 1.83 33.54 2.76
CA HIS A 236 2.19 33.67 1.35
C HIS A 236 2.07 32.36 0.57
N ASN A 237 2.15 32.48 -0.76
CA ASN A 237 2.04 31.38 -1.71
C ASN A 237 3.29 30.49 -1.83
N ASP A 238 4.27 30.64 -0.96
CA ASP A 238 5.46 29.79 -0.87
C ASP A 238 5.55 29.08 0.50
N GLY A 239 4.50 29.21 1.33
CA GLY A 239 4.47 28.69 2.69
C GLY A 239 5.18 29.59 3.72
N SER A 240 5.78 30.70 3.28
CA SER A 240 6.34 31.71 4.18
C SER A 240 5.25 32.64 4.72
N TYR A 241 5.54 33.33 5.81
CA TYR A 241 4.66 34.36 6.36
C TYR A 241 5.43 35.64 6.65
N THR A 242 4.75 36.78 6.61
CA THR A 242 5.28 38.07 7.04
C THR A 242 4.39 38.67 8.10
N CYS A 243 4.97 39.12 9.21
CA CYS A 243 4.26 39.82 10.27
C CYS A 243 4.57 41.32 10.23
N THR A 244 3.62 42.14 10.64
CA THR A 244 3.89 43.55 10.95
C THR A 244 4.93 43.64 12.06
N THR A 245 5.67 44.74 12.09
CA THR A 245 6.70 45.02 13.11
C THR A 245 6.37 46.30 13.85
N GLU A 246 5.14 46.41 14.33
CA GLU A 246 4.74 47.53 15.17
C GLU A 246 5.28 47.30 16.59
N PRO A 247 5.81 48.35 17.25
CA PRO A 247 6.24 48.24 18.62
C PRO A 247 5.04 47.91 19.51
N CYS A 248 5.04 46.72 20.11
CA CYS A 248 3.99 46.31 21.04
C CYS A 248 4.06 47.17 22.30
N MET A 249 3.17 48.15 22.41
CA MET A 249 2.97 48.86 23.66
C MET A 249 2.37 47.90 24.69
N SER A 250 2.94 47.87 25.89
CA SER A 250 2.38 47.07 26.97
C SER A 250 0.95 47.54 27.25
N LYS A 251 0.01 46.59 27.20
CA LYS A 251 -1.42 46.82 27.53
C LYS A 251 -1.67 46.78 29.04
N VAL A 252 -0.63 46.50 29.82
CA VAL A 252 -0.67 46.33 31.28
C VAL A 252 0.51 47.07 31.90
N CYS A 253 0.28 47.72 33.05
CA CYS A 253 1.34 48.23 33.90
C CYS A 253 1.61 47.25 35.05
N ASP A 254 2.88 47.00 35.34
CA ASP A 254 3.28 46.37 36.59
C ASP A 254 3.53 47.45 37.66
N TYR A 255 2.88 47.31 38.80
CA TYR A 255 3.16 48.12 39.99
C TYR A 255 3.33 47.19 41.18
N TYR A 256 4.58 46.99 41.60
CA TYR A 256 4.99 46.07 42.67
C TYR A 256 4.45 44.64 42.49
N GLY A 257 4.51 44.11 41.26
CA GLY A 257 4.05 42.75 40.95
C GLY A 257 2.54 42.61 40.80
N LYS A 258 1.78 43.70 40.85
CA LYS A 258 0.36 43.74 40.48
C LYS A 258 0.20 44.31 39.08
N ALA A 259 -0.57 43.61 38.27
CA ALA A 259 -0.94 44.00 36.92
C ALA A 259 -2.17 44.93 36.93
N TYR A 260 -2.06 46.09 36.28
CA TYR A 260 -3.13 47.06 36.09
C TYR A 260 -3.35 47.32 34.60
N ASN A 261 -4.60 47.37 34.13
CA ASN A 261 -4.88 47.61 32.71
C ASN A 261 -4.62 49.07 32.34
N VAL A 262 -4.20 49.35 31.10
CA VAL A 262 -4.12 50.72 30.61
C VAL A 262 -5.47 51.43 30.76
N GLY A 263 -5.48 52.63 31.35
CA GLY A 263 -6.70 53.36 31.71
C GLY A 263 -7.15 53.15 33.15
N GLU A 264 -6.55 52.21 33.89
CA GLU A 264 -6.92 51.91 35.26
C GLU A 264 -6.26 52.86 36.26
N GLY A 265 -7.05 53.38 37.21
CA GLY A 265 -6.56 54.19 38.33
C GLY A 265 -6.65 53.44 39.65
N PHE A 266 -5.53 53.30 40.36
CA PHE A 266 -5.37 52.46 41.54
C PHE A 266 -4.67 53.19 42.70
N PRO A 267 -4.90 52.83 43.96
CA PRO A 267 -4.18 53.42 45.10
C PRO A 267 -2.70 53.03 45.09
N ALA A 268 -1.83 53.95 45.47
CA ALA A 268 -0.40 53.69 45.69
C ALA A 268 -0.18 52.96 47.02
N ASP A 269 0.94 52.24 47.13
CA ASP A 269 1.28 51.47 48.34
C ASP A 269 1.65 52.36 49.55
N ASP A 270 1.89 53.66 49.32
CA ASP A 270 2.09 54.65 50.39
C ASP A 270 0.80 55.04 51.14
N GLY A 271 -0.35 54.54 50.69
CA GLY A 271 -1.64 54.72 51.35
C GLY A 271 -2.27 56.10 51.21
N CYS A 272 -1.66 57.03 50.45
CA CYS A 272 -2.24 58.37 50.25
C CYS A 272 -2.22 58.83 48.79
N ASN A 273 -1.27 58.37 47.97
CA ASN A 273 -1.21 58.71 46.56
C ASN A 273 -2.10 57.81 45.71
N ARG A 274 -2.46 58.31 44.52
CA ARG A 274 -3.17 57.54 43.51
C ARG A 274 -2.32 57.43 42.26
N CYS A 275 -2.26 56.24 41.71
CA CYS A 275 -1.58 55.91 40.48
C CYS A 275 -2.58 55.66 39.35
N PHE A 276 -2.07 55.77 38.12
CA PHE A 276 -2.81 55.50 36.89
C PHE A 276 -1.89 54.77 35.92
N CYS A 277 -2.41 53.74 35.27
CA CYS A 277 -1.72 53.01 34.22
C CYS A 277 -1.91 53.73 32.88
N ALA A 278 -0.86 54.40 32.41
CA ALA A 278 -0.84 55.07 31.12
C ALA A 278 -0.48 54.11 29.98
N ALA A 279 -0.74 54.54 28.74
CA ALA A 279 -0.38 53.80 27.54
C ALA A 279 1.11 53.44 27.53
N GLY A 280 1.44 52.25 27.02
CA GLY A 280 2.81 51.74 26.99
C GLY A 280 3.27 51.08 28.30
N GLY A 281 2.37 50.85 29.26
CA GLY A 281 2.70 50.18 30.53
C GLY A 281 3.38 51.08 31.56
N VAL A 282 3.22 52.40 31.45
CA VAL A 282 3.85 53.37 32.34
C VAL A 282 2.93 53.69 33.51
N VAL A 283 3.41 53.52 34.73
CA VAL A 283 2.70 53.95 35.94
C VAL A 283 3.01 55.42 36.25
N ALA A 284 1.96 56.22 36.37
CA ALA A 284 2.07 57.61 36.82
C ALA A 284 1.29 57.80 38.13
N CYS A 285 1.94 58.32 39.17
CA CYS A 285 1.32 58.55 40.48
C CYS A 285 1.32 60.03 40.86
N THR A 286 0.32 60.44 41.64
CA THR A 286 0.36 61.73 42.34
C THR A 286 1.54 61.79 43.29
N LYS A 287 2.02 63.00 43.62
CA LYS A 287 3.07 63.24 44.60
C LYS A 287 2.57 64.16 45.72
N MET A 288 1.58 63.67 46.47
CA MET A 288 1.09 64.32 47.67
C MET A 288 1.94 63.88 48.86
N TYR A 289 2.13 64.79 49.82
CA TYR A 289 2.77 64.47 51.09
C TYR A 289 1.88 63.49 51.87
N CYS A 290 2.38 62.29 52.13
CA CYS A 290 1.69 61.31 52.98
C CYS A 290 2.09 61.55 54.45
N PRO A 291 1.14 61.87 55.35
CA PRO A 291 1.43 61.95 56.77
C PRO A 291 1.90 60.57 57.30
N PRO A 292 2.78 60.54 58.32
CA PRO A 292 3.28 59.29 58.87
C PRO A 292 2.13 58.43 59.37
N THR A 293 2.06 57.19 58.89
CA THR A 293 1.07 56.23 59.36
C THR A 293 1.41 55.90 60.81
N THR A 294 0.55 56.32 61.75
CA THR A 294 0.63 55.89 63.14
C THR A 294 0.30 54.41 63.19
N LYS A 295 1.34 53.58 63.12
CA LYS A 295 1.22 52.15 63.37
C LYS A 295 0.75 52.00 64.81
N ALA A 296 -0.54 51.71 65.01
CA ALA A 296 -1.03 51.26 66.30
C ALA A 296 -0.23 50.00 66.65
N ALA A 297 0.59 50.09 67.70
CA ALA A 297 1.30 48.96 68.26
C ALA A 297 0.26 47.93 68.78
N PRO A 298 0.54 46.62 68.68
CA PRO A 298 -0.36 45.57 69.14
C PRO A 298 -0.65 45.64 70.64
#